data_AF-A0AAV8XXU9-F1
#
_entry.id   AF-A0AAV8XXU9-F1
#
_cell.length_a   1.000
_cell.length_b   1.000
_cell.length_c   1.000
_cell.angle_alpha   90.00
_cell.angle_beta   90.00
_cell.angle_gamma   90.00
#
_symmetry.space_group_name_H-M   'P 1'
#
loop_
_entity.id
_entity.type
_entity.pdbx_description
1 polymer ?
#
loop_
_entity_poly.entity_id
_entity_poly.type
_entity_poly.pdbx_seq_one_letter_code
_entity_poly.pdbx_strand_id
1 'polypeptide(L)'
;MPTKKGFHDFNVTNDDIYKYFAIILLSGYNPVTSRRVYWETKADTHNTLVANSMPRNRFEQIHRFLHFNDNPKINKNDKLYKIRPSTDHINKLSTDCIQPLGKYFSRTKQWNHIMDDIR
;
A
#
# COMPACT_ATOMS: atom_id res chain seq x y z
N MET A 1 -12.49 14.65 -28.78
CA MET A 1 -12.02 13.77 -27.68
C MET A 1 -11.52 14.67 -26.56
N PRO A 2 -11.98 14.55 -25.30
CA PRO A 2 -11.43 15.37 -24.24
C PRO A 2 -10.00 14.90 -23.95
N THR A 3 -9.05 15.81 -24.06
CA THR A 3 -7.64 15.56 -23.77
C THR A 3 -7.46 15.25 -22.29
N LYS A 4 -6.74 14.17 -21.95
CA LYS A 4 -6.33 13.91 -20.56
C LYS A 4 -5.49 15.11 -20.11
N LYS A 5 -6.02 15.95 -19.23
CA LYS A 5 -5.25 16.99 -18.54
C LYS A 5 -4.16 16.28 -17.73
N GLY A 6 -2.95 16.22 -18.28
CA GLY A 6 -1.81 15.60 -17.62
C GLY A 6 -1.44 16.40 -16.38
N PHE A 7 -1.17 15.72 -15.26
CA PHE A 7 -0.44 16.32 -14.16
C PHE A 7 1.03 16.32 -14.58
N HIS A 8 1.45 17.36 -15.29
CA HIS A 8 2.79 17.43 -15.88
C HIS A 8 3.91 17.61 -14.82
N ASP A 9 3.55 17.97 -13.58
CA ASP A 9 4.50 18.26 -12.49
C ASP A 9 4.31 17.34 -11.26
N PHE A 10 3.99 16.06 -11.45
CA PHE A 10 3.95 15.12 -10.32
C PHE A 10 5.36 14.75 -9.87
N ASN A 11 5.81 15.40 -8.81
CA ASN A 11 7.04 15.05 -8.09
C ASN A 11 6.70 14.48 -6.71
N VAL A 12 7.52 13.56 -6.19
CA VAL A 12 7.38 12.93 -4.86
C VAL A 12 8.76 12.77 -4.24
N THR A 13 8.89 13.20 -2.99
CA THR A 13 10.12 13.04 -2.21
C THR A 13 10.08 11.78 -1.33
N ASN A 14 11.22 11.35 -0.79
CA ASN A 14 11.25 10.25 0.18
C ASN A 14 10.42 10.58 1.43
N ASP A 15 10.43 11.84 1.88
CA ASP A 15 9.62 12.31 3.02
C ASP A 15 8.11 12.19 2.75
N ASP A 16 7.66 12.55 1.53
CA ASP A 16 6.28 12.31 1.11
C ASP A 16 5.90 10.82 1.20
N ILE A 17 6.78 9.93 0.73
CA ILE A 17 6.54 8.47 0.77
C ILE A 17 6.49 7.96 2.21
N TYR A 18 7.39 8.41 3.09
CA TYR A 18 7.38 8.03 4.50
C TYR A 18 6.10 8.49 5.21
N LYS A 19 5.69 9.74 5.02
CA LYS A 19 4.43 10.27 5.56
C LYS A 19 3.22 9.49 5.02
N TYR A 20 3.20 9.20 3.72
CA TYR A 20 2.14 8.40 3.11
C TYR A 20 2.03 7.02 3.77
N PHE A 21 3.13 6.28 3.89
CA PHE A 21 3.10 4.96 4.54
C PHE A 21 2.80 5.04 6.04
N ALA A 22 3.27 6.07 6.75
CA ALA A 22 2.91 6.31 8.14
C ALA A 22 1.40 6.48 8.32
N ILE A 23 0.72 7.23 7.42
CA ILE A 23 -0.73 7.39 7.43
C ILE A 23 -1.43 6.05 7.13
N ILE A 24 -0.92 5.26 6.19
CA ILE A 24 -1.46 3.92 5.90
C ILE A 24 -1.36 3.01 7.13
N LEU A 25 -0.21 2.98 7.81
CA LEU A 25 -0.01 2.19 9.02
C LEU A 25 -0.93 2.65 10.16
N LEU A 26 -1.03 3.96 10.38
CA LEU A 26 -1.94 4.54 11.37
C LEU A 26 -3.40 4.15 11.07
N SER A 27 -3.77 4.06 9.79
CA SER A 27 -5.14 3.68 9.41
C SER A 27 -5.50 2.23 9.73
N GLY A 28 -4.51 1.35 9.90
CA GLY A 28 -4.72 0.00 10.43
C GLY A 28 -4.87 -0.01 11.96
N TYR A 29 -4.20 0.91 12.66
CA TYR A 29 -4.28 1.03 14.12
C TYR A 29 -5.59 1.70 14.58
N ASN A 30 -6.00 2.78 13.93
CA ASN A 30 -7.21 3.53 14.25
C ASN A 30 -8.16 3.57 13.05
N PRO A 31 -8.85 2.47 12.71
CA PRO A 31 -9.68 2.40 11.53
C PRO A 31 -10.91 3.32 11.65
N VAL A 32 -11.23 4.00 10.55
CA VAL A 32 -12.42 4.85 10.41
C VAL A 32 -13.26 4.39 9.22
N THR A 33 -14.53 4.80 9.17
CA THR A 33 -15.49 4.41 8.12
C THR A 33 -15.02 4.75 6.70
N SER A 34 -14.24 5.82 6.55
CA SER A 34 -13.60 6.20 5.29
C SER A 34 -12.31 6.94 5.57
N ARG A 35 -11.23 6.62 4.85
CA ARG A 35 -9.92 7.27 5.05
C ARG A 35 -9.99 8.79 4.94
N ARG A 36 -10.91 9.34 4.15
CA ARG A 36 -11.08 10.79 3.98
C ARG A 36 -11.45 11.51 5.27
N VAL A 37 -12.05 10.78 6.19
CA VAL A 37 -12.52 11.24 7.50
C VAL A 37 -11.37 11.77 8.36
N TYR A 38 -10.13 11.29 8.17
CA TYR A 38 -8.96 11.80 8.88
C TYR A 38 -8.69 13.30 8.66
N TRP A 39 -9.14 13.86 7.53
CA TRP A 39 -8.97 15.28 7.17
C TRP A 39 -10.27 16.08 7.30
N GLU A 40 -11.35 15.48 7.78
CA GLU A 40 -12.59 16.21 8.07
C GLU A 40 -12.37 17.16 9.25
N THR A 41 -13.21 18.18 9.36
CA THR A 41 -13.07 19.22 10.40
C THR A 41 -13.88 18.93 11.67
N LYS A 42 -14.68 17.86 11.69
CA LYS A 42 -15.49 17.52 12.87
C LYS A 42 -14.61 16.92 13.97
N ALA A 43 -14.88 17.29 15.21
CA ALA A 43 -14.02 16.96 16.35
C ALA A 43 -13.88 15.44 16.63
N ASP A 44 -14.90 14.66 16.26
CA ASP A 44 -14.97 13.21 16.45
C ASP A 44 -14.18 12.42 15.39
N THR A 45 -13.78 13.07 14.31
CA THR A 45 -13.23 12.42 13.12
C THR A 45 -11.90 13.02 12.65
N HIS A 46 -11.68 14.30 12.96
CA HIS A 46 -10.45 15.02 12.64
C HIS A 46 -9.25 14.37 13.34
N ASN A 47 -8.29 13.91 12.55
CA ASN A 47 -7.05 13.39 13.08
C ASN A 47 -5.95 14.43 12.85
N THR A 48 -5.60 15.16 13.92
CA THR A 48 -4.59 16.23 13.88
C THR A 48 -3.23 15.73 13.41
N LEU A 49 -2.82 14.50 13.75
CA LEU A 49 -1.56 13.90 13.29
C LEU A 49 -1.56 13.69 11.78
N VAL A 50 -2.66 13.19 11.22
CA VAL A 50 -2.80 12.97 9.77
C VAL A 50 -2.94 14.29 9.02
N ALA A 51 -3.83 15.17 9.47
CA ALA A 51 -4.12 16.42 8.79
C ALA A 51 -2.91 17.36 8.74
N ASN A 52 -2.11 17.42 9.81
CA ASN A 52 -0.91 18.25 9.87
C ASN A 52 0.28 17.65 9.12
N SER A 53 0.36 16.32 9.01
CA SER A 53 1.50 15.67 8.34
C SER A 53 1.45 15.77 6.82
N MET A 54 0.26 15.63 6.22
CA MET A 54 0.08 15.71 4.77
C MET A 54 -1.33 16.18 4.40
N PRO A 55 -1.52 17.12 3.46
CA PRO A 55 -2.86 17.48 2.98
C PRO A 55 -3.56 16.31 2.27
N ARG A 56 -4.89 16.20 2.44
CA ARG A 56 -5.73 15.15 1.81
C ARG A 56 -5.46 15.00 0.31
N ASN A 57 -5.42 16.12 -0.41
CA ASN A 57 -5.24 16.10 -1.87
C ASN A 57 -3.87 15.56 -2.27
N ARG A 58 -2.82 15.84 -1.48
CA ARG A 58 -1.48 15.31 -1.71
C ARG A 58 -1.43 13.81 -1.47
N PHE A 59 -2.04 13.35 -0.37
CA PHE A 59 -2.18 11.93 -0.08
C PHE A 59 -2.90 11.19 -1.20
N GLU A 60 -4.05 11.70 -1.66
CA GLU A 60 -4.85 11.10 -2.75
C GLU A 60 -4.11 11.12 -4.09
N GLN A 61 -3.28 12.15 -4.34
CA GLN A 61 -2.44 12.22 -5.52
C GLN A 61 -1.36 11.13 -5.50
N ILE A 62 -0.63 10.99 -4.38
CA ILE A 62 0.35 9.91 -4.20
C ILE A 62 -0.33 8.55 -4.33
N HIS A 63 -1.48 8.36 -3.65
CA HIS A 63 -2.24 7.11 -3.69
C HIS A 63 -2.63 6.70 -5.11
N ARG A 64 -3.01 7.68 -5.96
CA ARG A 64 -3.39 7.45 -7.35
C ARG A 64 -2.21 7.01 -8.23
N PHE A 65 -1.03 7.58 -8.02
CA PHE A 65 0.13 7.37 -8.88
C PHE A 65 1.11 6.32 -8.32
N LEU A 66 0.85 5.76 -7.14
CA LEU A 66 1.68 4.70 -6.56
C LEU A 66 1.57 3.42 -7.40
N HIS A 67 2.65 3.10 -8.11
CA HIS A 67 2.79 1.88 -8.89
C HIS A 67 4.08 1.17 -8.50
N PHE A 68 3.99 -0.13 -8.20
CA PHE A 68 5.15 -0.96 -7.88
C PHE A 68 5.71 -1.68 -9.12
N ASN A 69 4.99 -1.66 -10.23
CA ASN A 69 5.40 -2.33 -11.47
C ASN A 69 4.93 -1.57 -12.72
N ASP A 70 5.58 -1.83 -13.84
CA ASP A 70 5.32 -1.17 -15.12
C ASP A 70 4.09 -1.76 -15.83
N ASN A 71 3.00 -0.99 -15.93
CA ASN A 71 1.79 -1.43 -16.64
C ASN A 71 2.03 -1.93 -18.09
N PRO A 72 2.94 -1.33 -18.90
CA PRO A 72 3.19 -1.81 -20.27
C PRO A 72 3.79 -3.23 -20.34
N LYS A 73 4.44 -3.70 -19.27
CA LYS A 73 5.13 -5.00 -19.22
C LYS A 73 4.28 -6.09 -18.55
N ILE A 74 2.96 -5.87 -18.44
CA ILE A 74 2.04 -6.75 -17.69
C ILE A 74 2.09 -8.19 -18.20
N ASN A 75 2.43 -9.11 -17.29
CA ASN A 75 2.28 -10.53 -17.52
C ASN A 75 0.84 -10.95 -17.14
N LYS A 76 0.02 -11.32 -18.12
CA LYS A 76 -1.38 -11.72 -17.90
C LYS A 76 -1.53 -13.01 -17.07
N ASN A 77 -0.50 -13.84 -17.02
CA ASN A 77 -0.51 -15.08 -16.24
C ASN A 77 -0.17 -14.83 -14.76
N ASP A 78 0.45 -13.69 -14.42
CA ASP A 78 0.73 -13.32 -13.04
C ASP A 78 -0.38 -12.42 -12.48
N LYS A 79 -1.33 -13.03 -11.75
CA LYS A 79 -2.44 -12.31 -11.09
C LYS A 79 -1.97 -11.21 -10.11
N LEU A 80 -0.76 -11.33 -9.56
CA LEU A 80 -0.19 -10.37 -8.60
C LEU A 80 0.81 -9.40 -9.23
N TYR A 81 0.98 -9.41 -10.57
CA TYR A 81 2.00 -8.65 -11.28
C TYR A 81 2.18 -7.20 -10.79
N LYS A 82 1.07 -6.49 -10.55
CA LYS A 82 1.08 -5.08 -10.13
C LYS A 82 1.72 -4.82 -8.77
N ILE A 83 1.69 -5.80 -7.87
CA ILE A 83 2.24 -5.72 -6.50
C ILE A 83 3.41 -6.67 -6.28
N ARG A 84 3.77 -7.48 -7.29
CA ARG A 84 4.83 -8.50 -7.21
C ARG A 84 6.13 -7.97 -6.60
N PRO A 85 6.65 -6.80 -7.00
CA PRO A 85 7.91 -6.30 -6.44
C PRO A 85 7.83 -6.02 -4.93
N SER A 86 6.69 -5.51 -4.44
CA SER A 86 6.52 -5.29 -2.99
C SER A 86 6.32 -6.59 -2.23
N THR A 87 5.55 -7.54 -2.76
CA THR A 87 5.36 -8.86 -2.12
C THR A 87 6.67 -9.65 -2.04
N ASP A 88 7.47 -9.64 -3.11
CA ASP A 88 8.72 -10.38 -3.15
C ASP A 88 9.75 -9.77 -2.18
N HIS A 89 9.78 -8.44 -2.08
CA HIS A 89 10.62 -7.74 -1.11
C HIS A 89 10.23 -8.09 0.34
N ILE A 90 8.93 -8.08 0.66
CA ILE A 90 8.44 -8.44 2.01
C ILE A 90 8.74 -9.91 2.33
N ASN A 91 8.54 -10.82 1.39
CA ASN A 91 8.82 -12.25 1.56
C ASN A 91 10.31 -12.50 1.82
N LYS A 92 11.17 -11.80 1.07
CA LYS A 92 12.61 -11.86 1.29
C LYS A 92 12.98 -11.36 2.69
N LEU A 93 12.54 -10.16 3.06
CA LEU A 93 12.79 -9.60 4.39
C LEU A 93 12.27 -10.51 5.51
N SER A 94 11.09 -11.08 5.33
CA SER A 94 10.51 -12.02 6.29
C SER A 94 11.38 -13.26 6.44
N THR A 95 11.90 -13.80 5.34
CA THR A 95 12.79 -14.98 5.39
C THR A 95 14.14 -14.66 6.02
N ASP A 96 14.68 -13.47 5.74
CA ASP A 96 15.99 -13.04 6.24
C ASP A 96 15.94 -12.67 7.74
N CYS A 97 14.89 -11.99 8.19
CA CYS A 97 14.77 -11.45 9.55
C CYS A 97 14.01 -12.38 10.50
N ILE A 98 13.01 -13.11 10.00
CA ILE A 98 12.23 -14.07 10.80
C ILE A 98 12.92 -15.41 10.61
N GLN A 99 13.89 -15.71 11.48
CA GLN A 99 14.40 -17.07 11.66
C GLN A 99 13.20 -18.04 11.69
N PRO A 100 13.28 -19.24 11.07
CA PRO A 100 12.17 -20.18 11.14
C PRO A 100 11.81 -20.38 12.61
N LEU A 101 10.57 -20.03 12.97
CA LEU A 101 10.05 -20.01 14.35
C LEU A 101 10.00 -21.44 14.92
N GLY A 102 11.18 -22.01 15.18
CA GLY A 102 11.38 -23.33 15.73
C GLY A 102 10.72 -24.49 14.96
N LYS A 103 10.88 -25.69 15.54
CA LYS A 103 10.34 -26.98 15.07
C LYS A 103 8.80 -27.05 15.00
N TYR A 104 8.10 -26.01 15.45
CA TYR A 104 6.64 -25.99 15.60
C TYR A 104 5.91 -25.06 14.62
N PHE A 105 6.64 -24.33 13.77
CA PHE A 105 6.01 -23.56 12.71
C PHE A 105 5.62 -24.46 11.54
N SER A 106 4.42 -25.05 11.61
CA SER A 106 3.82 -25.75 10.47
C SER A 106 3.20 -24.74 9.50
N ARG A 107 3.54 -24.83 8.21
CA ARG A 107 2.69 -24.25 7.14
C ARG A 107 1.31 -24.87 7.31
N THR A 108 0.35 -24.11 7.86
CA THR A 108 -1.02 -24.61 8.02
C THR A 108 -1.60 -24.92 6.63
N LYS A 109 -2.29 -26.06 6.52
CA LYS A 109 -2.86 -26.59 5.27
C LYS A 109 -3.85 -25.65 4.56
N GLN A 110 -4.19 -24.52 5.16
CA GLN A 110 -5.07 -23.50 4.60
C GLN A 110 -4.51 -22.84 3.33
N TRP A 111 -3.19 -22.88 3.13
CA TRP A 111 -2.52 -22.27 1.98
C TRP A 111 -2.43 -23.15 0.73
N ASN A 112 -2.58 -24.47 0.86
CA ASN A 112 -2.41 -25.36 -0.30
C ASN A 112 -3.57 -25.20 -1.30
N HIS A 113 -4.80 -25.08 -0.81
CA HIS A 113 -5.97 -24.88 -1.68
C HIS A 113 -5.96 -23.52 -2.40
N ILE A 114 -5.29 -22.50 -1.84
CA ILE A 114 -5.24 -21.14 -2.43
C ILE A 114 -4.12 -21.03 -3.47
N MET A 115 -3.04 -21.78 -3.32
CA MET A 115 -1.89 -21.75 -4.25
C MET A 115 -2.11 -22.62 -5.50
N ASP A 116 -2.91 -23.68 -5.40
CA ASP A 116 -3.29 -24.50 -6.56
C ASP A 116 -4.19 -23.73 -7.55
N ASP A 117 -4.96 -22.75 -7.07
CA ASP A 117 -5.83 -21.88 -7.88
C ASP A 117 -5.08 -20.71 -8.58
N ILE A 118 -3.78 -20.55 -8.31
CA ILE A 118 -2.93 -19.48 -8.85
C ILE A 118 -1.89 -20.00 -9.87
N ARG A 119 -1.79 -21.32 -10.04
CA ARG A 119 -0.91 -21.93 -11.06
C ARG A 119 -1.57 -22.02 -12.43
#